data_AF-A0A8H3GUK0-F1
#
_entry.id   AF-A0A8H3GUK0-F1
#
_cell.length_a   1.000
_cell.length_b   1.000
_cell.length_c   1.000
_cell.angle_alpha   90.00
_cell.angle_beta   90.00
_cell.angle_gamma   90.00
#
_symmetry.space_group_name_H-M   'P 1'
#
loop_
_entity.id
_entity.type
_entity.pdbx_description
1 polymer ?
#
loop_
_entity_poly.entity_id
_entity_poly.type
_entity_poly.pdbx_seq_one_letter_code
_entity_poly.pdbx_strand_id
1 'polypeptide(L)'
;MKQDIESIQTEIKQHDLEQAGAAKAQFEERYQIEKDKENKLRSKQARLAGELGILKSQLKSSKQELASQFQGIHEKYTKQLVQVKMGDMANNDLEKYAKALDNAIMKYHALKMEEVNDTMRHLWNKTYQGTDIDGIKIVSDPDGGGTGTKKASYNYRVVMMKDQVEMDMRGR
;
A
#
# COMPACT_ATOMS: atom_id res chain seq x y z
N MET A 1 55.47 -84.20 46.51
CA MET A 1 55.37 -82.82 47.05
C MET A 1 55.88 -81.75 46.08
N LYS A 2 57.17 -81.69 45.69
CA LYS A 2 57.62 -80.67 44.71
C LYS A 2 56.97 -80.84 43.33
N GLN A 3 56.87 -82.08 42.84
CA GLN A 3 56.24 -82.38 41.56
C GLN A 3 54.72 -82.15 41.55
N ASP A 4 54.04 -82.41 42.67
CA ASP A 4 52.59 -82.15 42.77
C ASP A 4 52.29 -80.64 42.80
N ILE A 5 53.17 -79.85 43.43
CA ILE A 5 53.08 -78.38 43.41
C ILE A 5 53.33 -77.85 42.00
N GLU A 6 54.30 -78.41 41.26
CA GLU A 6 54.54 -78.05 39.86
C GLU A 6 53.37 -78.43 38.95
N SER A 7 52.77 -79.62 39.15
CA SER A 7 51.59 -80.11 38.44
C SER A 7 50.38 -79.20 38.66
N ILE A 8 50.10 -78.85 39.91
CA ILE A 8 48.99 -77.94 40.27
C ILE A 8 49.27 -76.52 39.76
N GLN A 9 50.53 -76.05 39.80
CA GLN A 9 50.91 -74.76 39.21
C GLN A 9 50.79 -74.74 37.67
N THR A 10 50.97 -75.88 37.01
CA THR A 10 50.74 -75.99 35.57
C THR A 10 49.26 -76.04 35.26
N GLU A 11 48.44 -76.78 36.01
CA GLU A 11 46.97 -76.78 35.88
C GLU A 11 46.35 -75.39 36.15
N ILE A 12 46.86 -74.64 37.13
CA ILE A 12 46.40 -73.26 37.40
C ILE A 12 46.78 -72.29 36.28
N LYS A 13 47.97 -72.46 35.68
CA LYS A 13 48.37 -71.69 34.48
C LYS A 13 47.59 -72.10 33.23
N GLN A 14 47.15 -73.36 33.18
CA GLN A 14 46.35 -73.94 32.11
C GLN A 14 44.86 -73.53 32.22
N HIS A 15 44.38 -73.24 33.43
CA HIS A 15 43.15 -72.49 33.62
C HIS A 15 43.36 -71.06 33.14
N ASP A 16 42.75 -70.80 31.98
CA ASP A 16 43.05 -69.75 31.01
C ASP A 16 42.72 -68.33 31.50
N LEU A 17 43.47 -67.87 32.51
CA LEU A 17 43.45 -66.50 33.02
C LEU A 17 43.77 -65.49 31.93
N GLU A 18 44.60 -65.86 30.97
CA GLU A 18 44.92 -65.03 29.80
C GLU A 18 43.76 -64.95 28.81
N GLN A 19 43.13 -66.06 28.39
CA GLN A 19 41.92 -65.97 27.54
C GLN A 19 40.76 -65.28 28.25
N ALA A 20 40.54 -65.55 29.54
CA ALA A 20 39.49 -64.88 30.31
C ALA A 20 39.77 -63.36 30.44
N GLY A 21 41.03 -62.98 30.62
CA GLY A 21 41.48 -61.58 30.60
C GLY A 21 41.32 -60.92 29.23
N ALA A 22 41.69 -61.62 28.15
CA ALA A 22 41.56 -61.15 26.78
C ALA A 22 40.09 -61.02 26.34
N ALA A 23 39.24 -61.98 26.70
CA ALA A 23 37.80 -61.94 26.45
C ALA A 23 37.12 -60.82 27.23
N LYS A 24 37.53 -60.60 28.49
CA LYS A 24 37.06 -59.46 29.29
C LYS A 24 37.50 -58.13 28.69
N ALA A 25 38.75 -58.00 28.24
CA ALA A 25 39.24 -56.78 27.59
C ALA A 25 38.51 -56.47 26.28
N GLN A 26 38.29 -57.49 25.43
CA GLN A 26 37.50 -57.34 24.20
C GLN A 26 36.03 -57.01 24.49
N PHE A 27 35.44 -57.60 25.53
CA PHE A 27 34.09 -57.28 25.95
C PHE A 27 33.98 -55.83 26.43
N GLU A 28 34.91 -55.37 27.27
CA GLU A 28 34.95 -54.00 27.78
C GLU A 28 35.10 -52.98 26.64
N GLU A 29 35.98 -53.25 25.68
CA GLU A 29 36.20 -52.39 24.51
C GLU A 29 34.94 -52.31 23.64
N ARG A 30 34.33 -53.45 23.30
CA ARG A 30 33.10 -53.49 22.51
C ARG A 30 31.91 -52.89 23.24
N TYR A 31 31.80 -53.12 24.54
CA TYR A 31 30.76 -52.55 25.39
C TYR A 31 30.88 -51.04 25.44
N GLN A 32 32.09 -50.49 25.59
CA GLN A 32 32.32 -49.06 25.62
C GLN A 32 31.95 -48.40 24.28
N ILE A 33 32.35 -49.02 23.15
CA ILE A 33 31.99 -48.55 21.80
C ILE A 33 30.47 -48.52 21.61
N GLU A 34 29.78 -49.59 21.99
CA GLU A 34 28.33 -49.67 21.83
C GLU A 34 27.59 -48.75 22.79
N LYS A 35 28.13 -48.55 24.00
CA LYS A 35 27.62 -47.57 24.97
C LYS A 35 27.75 -46.14 24.48
N ASP A 36 28.86 -45.80 23.84
CA ASP A 36 29.06 -44.49 23.23
C ASP A 36 28.12 -44.24 22.05
N LYS A 37 27.82 -45.28 21.25
CA LYS A 37 26.78 -45.19 20.22
C LYS A 37 25.40 -44.97 20.81
N GLU A 38 25.03 -45.71 21.88
CA GLU A 38 23.76 -45.53 22.58
C GLU A 38 23.63 -44.08 23.10
N ASN A 39 24.69 -43.56 23.73
CA ASN A 39 24.72 -42.19 24.25
C ASN A 39 24.58 -41.14 23.12
N LYS A 40 25.23 -41.35 21.97
CA LYS A 40 25.09 -40.47 20.79
C LYS A 40 23.68 -40.52 20.18
N LEU A 41 23.03 -41.69 20.17
CA LEU A 41 21.66 -41.81 19.68
C LEU A 41 20.67 -41.16 20.65
N ARG A 42 20.84 -41.36 21.96
CA ARG A 42 20.04 -40.68 22.99
C ARG A 42 20.15 -39.16 22.92
N SER A 43 21.36 -38.62 22.73
CA SER A 43 21.56 -37.18 22.62
C SER A 43 20.90 -36.61 21.36
N LYS A 44 20.98 -37.31 20.22
CA LYS A 44 20.24 -36.95 19.00
C LYS A 44 18.73 -37.00 19.20
N GLN A 45 18.22 -38.03 19.87
CA GLN A 45 16.79 -38.16 20.16
C GLN A 45 16.30 -37.00 21.05
N ALA A 46 17.04 -36.65 22.10
CA ALA A 46 16.72 -35.53 22.97
C ALA A 46 16.71 -34.18 22.20
N ARG A 47 17.70 -33.98 21.33
CA ARG A 47 17.77 -32.79 20.46
C ARG A 47 16.56 -32.68 19.55
N LEU A 48 16.24 -33.77 18.83
CA LEU A 48 15.11 -33.82 17.91
C LEU A 48 13.78 -33.62 18.66
N ALA A 49 13.62 -34.22 19.85
CA ALA A 49 12.43 -34.03 20.67
C ALA A 49 12.24 -32.57 21.10
N GLY A 50 13.32 -31.88 21.47
CA GLY A 50 13.30 -30.45 21.78
C GLY A 50 12.89 -29.60 20.57
N GLU A 51 13.49 -29.85 19.42
CA GLU A 51 13.18 -29.16 18.16
C GLU A 51 11.71 -29.37 17.74
N LEU A 52 11.21 -30.60 17.86
CA LEU A 52 9.81 -30.95 17.61
C LEU A 52 8.85 -30.22 18.56
N GLY A 53 9.25 -30.06 19.83
CA GLY A 53 8.50 -29.28 20.82
C GLY A 53 8.37 -27.82 20.43
N ILE A 54 9.48 -27.21 19.99
CA ILE A 54 9.51 -25.81 19.52
C ILE A 54 8.62 -25.62 18.29
N LEU A 55 8.78 -26.49 17.27
CA LEU A 55 7.98 -26.46 16.04
C LEU A 55 6.48 -26.62 16.32
N LYS A 56 6.10 -27.51 17.24
CA LYS A 56 4.70 -27.66 17.67
C LYS A 56 4.16 -26.40 18.33
N SER A 57 4.97 -25.75 19.17
CA SER A 57 4.60 -24.50 19.82
C SER A 57 4.39 -23.37 18.81
N GLN A 58 5.32 -23.21 17.86
CA GLN A 58 5.21 -22.23 16.77
C GLN A 58 3.97 -22.47 15.92
N LEU A 59 3.73 -23.73 15.52
CA LEU A 59 2.56 -24.10 14.73
C LEU A 59 1.26 -23.78 15.49
N LYS A 60 1.22 -23.96 16.81
CA LYS A 60 0.08 -23.58 17.64
C LYS A 60 -0.13 -22.06 17.64
N SER A 61 0.93 -21.27 17.84
CA SER A 61 0.86 -19.79 17.82
C SER A 61 0.37 -19.29 16.47
N SER A 62 0.98 -19.73 15.37
CA SER A 62 0.60 -19.29 14.03
C SER A 62 -0.84 -19.67 13.68
N LYS A 63 -1.32 -20.85 14.09
CA LYS A 63 -2.74 -21.22 13.91
C LYS A 63 -3.67 -20.31 14.73
N GLN A 64 -3.29 -19.95 15.94
CA GLN A 64 -4.08 -19.08 16.81
C GLN A 64 -4.11 -17.63 16.29
N GLU A 65 -2.99 -17.13 15.78
CA GLU A 65 -2.90 -15.83 15.11
C GLU A 65 -3.75 -15.82 13.83
N LEU A 66 -3.66 -16.86 13.00
CA LEU A 66 -4.47 -16.99 11.80
C LEU A 66 -5.97 -17.00 12.14
N ALA A 67 -6.36 -17.73 13.20
CA ALA A 67 -7.74 -17.80 13.64
C ALA A 67 -8.26 -16.51 14.29
N SER A 68 -7.41 -15.72 14.97
CA SER A 68 -7.84 -14.52 15.69
C SER A 68 -7.75 -13.25 14.86
N GLN A 69 -6.61 -13.01 14.22
CA GLN A 69 -6.33 -11.75 13.52
C GLN A 69 -6.91 -11.72 12.11
N PHE A 70 -6.97 -12.87 11.44
CA PHE A 70 -7.42 -12.98 10.06
C PHE A 70 -8.87 -13.46 9.93
N GLN A 71 -9.59 -13.60 11.05
CA GLN A 71 -11.01 -13.94 11.02
C GLN A 71 -11.80 -12.84 10.31
N GLY A 72 -12.51 -13.22 9.24
CA GLY A 72 -13.31 -12.29 8.46
C GLY A 72 -12.50 -11.21 7.74
N ILE A 73 -11.19 -11.41 7.54
CA ILE A 73 -10.32 -10.41 6.88
C ILE A 73 -10.79 -10.09 5.46
N HIS A 74 -11.32 -11.08 4.75
CA HIS A 74 -11.86 -10.89 3.40
C HIS A 74 -13.08 -9.96 3.40
N GLU A 75 -13.97 -10.11 4.38
CA GLU A 75 -15.15 -9.25 4.52
C GLU A 75 -14.74 -7.82 4.88
N LYS A 76 -13.82 -7.66 5.85
CA LYS A 76 -13.26 -6.35 6.21
C LYS A 76 -12.56 -5.68 5.02
N TYR A 77 -11.75 -6.43 4.28
CA TYR A 77 -11.08 -5.95 3.09
C TYR A 77 -12.07 -5.50 2.02
N THR A 78 -13.09 -6.33 1.74
CA THR A 78 -14.12 -6.02 0.75
C THR A 78 -14.88 -4.76 1.15
N LYS A 79 -15.26 -4.63 2.42
CA LYS A 79 -15.94 -3.43 2.94
C LYS A 79 -15.09 -2.17 2.75
N GLN A 80 -13.80 -2.22 3.08
CA GLN A 80 -12.93 -1.05 2.94
C GLN A 80 -12.62 -0.74 1.48
N LEU A 81 -12.45 -1.76 0.64
CA LEU A 81 -12.30 -1.58 -0.79
C LEU A 81 -13.52 -0.88 -1.39
N VAL A 82 -14.72 -1.31 -1.02
CA VAL A 82 -15.97 -0.66 -1.45
C VAL A 82 -16.03 0.78 -0.96
N GLN A 83 -15.70 1.07 0.30
CA GLN A 83 -15.69 2.44 0.82
C GLN A 83 -14.73 3.35 0.06
N VAL A 84 -13.50 2.89 -0.20
CA VAL A 84 -12.51 3.66 -0.96
C VAL A 84 -12.99 3.90 -2.39
N LYS A 85 -13.47 2.85 -3.07
CA LYS A 85 -13.97 2.99 -4.44
C LYS A 85 -15.18 3.92 -4.53
N MET A 86 -16.12 3.85 -3.58
CA MET A 86 -17.23 4.79 -3.52
C MET A 86 -16.75 6.23 -3.28
N GLY A 87 -15.78 6.43 -2.38
CA GLY A 87 -15.20 7.75 -2.13
C GLY A 87 -14.50 8.34 -3.35
N ASP A 88 -13.73 7.52 -4.07
CA ASP A 88 -13.06 7.92 -5.31
C ASP A 88 -14.08 8.33 -6.40
N MET A 89 -15.14 7.54 -6.57
CA MET A 89 -16.22 7.86 -7.52
C MET A 89 -16.93 9.16 -7.13
N ALA A 90 -17.28 9.34 -5.85
CA ALA A 90 -17.92 10.54 -5.36
C ALA A 90 -17.06 11.79 -5.58
N ASN A 91 -15.75 11.70 -5.32
CA ASN A 91 -14.81 12.80 -5.58
C ASN A 91 -14.74 13.15 -7.07
N ASN A 92 -14.68 12.15 -7.94
CA ASN A 92 -14.66 12.35 -9.39
C ASN A 92 -15.95 13.03 -9.88
N ASP A 93 -17.09 12.61 -9.35
CA ASP A 93 -18.37 13.22 -9.69
C ASP A 93 -18.47 14.67 -9.18
N LEU A 94 -18.00 14.96 -7.97
CA LEU A 94 -17.91 16.34 -7.46
C LEU A 94 -17.04 17.23 -8.37
N GLU A 95 -15.91 16.72 -8.85
CA GLU A 95 -15.05 17.47 -9.79
C GLU A 95 -15.75 17.73 -11.13
N LYS A 96 -16.48 16.74 -11.67
CA LYS A 96 -17.29 16.92 -12.88
C LYS A 96 -18.38 17.95 -12.67
N TYR A 97 -19.10 17.90 -11.54
CA TYR A 97 -20.15 18.86 -11.22
C TYR A 97 -19.59 20.28 -11.05
N ALA A 98 -18.46 20.43 -10.37
CA ALA A 98 -17.80 21.73 -10.23
C ALA A 98 -17.45 22.33 -11.60
N LYS A 99 -16.82 21.55 -12.48
CA LYS A 99 -16.49 21.99 -13.85
C LYS A 99 -17.73 22.30 -14.68
N ALA A 100 -18.77 21.46 -14.59
CA ALA A 100 -20.02 21.68 -15.31
C ALA A 100 -20.72 22.96 -14.84
N LEU A 101 -20.72 23.21 -13.53
CA LEU A 101 -21.26 24.42 -12.92
C LEU A 101 -20.50 25.67 -13.37
N ASP A 102 -19.17 25.67 -13.31
CA ASP A 102 -18.35 26.79 -13.77
C ASP A 102 -18.62 27.11 -15.25
N ASN A 103 -18.69 26.07 -16.10
CA ASN A 103 -19.03 26.23 -17.51
C ASN A 103 -20.44 26.80 -17.71
N ALA A 104 -21.42 26.36 -16.92
CA ALA A 104 -22.78 26.88 -16.98
C ALA A 104 -22.84 28.35 -16.56
N ILE A 105 -22.11 28.73 -15.50
CA ILE A 105 -22.00 30.11 -15.03
C ILE A 105 -21.39 31.00 -16.11
N MET A 106 -20.28 30.58 -16.73
CA MET A 106 -19.63 31.34 -17.81
C MET A 106 -20.55 31.53 -19.02
N LYS A 107 -21.27 30.48 -19.43
CA LYS A 107 -22.25 30.56 -20.54
C LYS A 107 -23.40 31.51 -20.22
N TYR A 108 -23.94 31.42 -19.00
CA TYR A 108 -25.02 32.30 -18.56
C TYR A 108 -24.56 33.76 -18.52
N HIS A 109 -23.36 34.02 -18.01
CA HIS A 109 -22.77 35.36 -17.99
C HIS A 109 -22.61 35.93 -19.40
N ALA A 110 -22.06 35.16 -20.34
CA ALA A 110 -21.92 35.57 -21.73
C ALA A 110 -23.27 35.92 -22.38
N LEU A 111 -24.29 35.08 -22.16
CA LEU A 111 -25.65 35.31 -22.65
C LEU A 111 -26.26 36.60 -22.05
N LYS A 112 -26.01 36.87 -20.76
CA LYS A 112 -26.46 38.13 -20.13
C LYS A 112 -25.72 39.35 -20.64
N MET A 113 -24.43 39.23 -20.96
CA MET A 113 -23.69 40.33 -21.57
C MET A 113 -24.19 40.64 -22.99
N GLU A 114 -24.58 39.61 -23.75
CA GLU A 114 -25.22 39.78 -25.06
C GLU A 114 -26.56 40.53 -24.93
N GLU A 115 -27.45 40.09 -24.05
CA GLU A 115 -28.74 40.78 -23.80
C GLU A 115 -28.56 42.25 -23.38
N VAL A 116 -27.57 42.54 -22.54
CA VAL A 116 -27.23 43.90 -22.10
C VAL A 116 -26.73 44.73 -23.29
N ASN A 117 -25.85 44.17 -24.12
CA ASN A 117 -25.31 44.84 -25.30
C ASN A 117 -26.39 45.13 -26.37
N ASP A 118 -27.34 44.21 -26.56
CA ASP A 118 -28.48 44.42 -27.45
C ASP A 118 -29.36 45.59 -26.99
N THR A 119 -29.62 45.66 -25.69
CA THR A 119 -30.40 46.74 -25.09
C THR A 119 -29.66 48.09 -25.24
N MET A 120 -28.35 48.13 -24.98
CA MET A 120 -27.55 49.34 -25.16
C MET A 120 -27.51 49.80 -26.61
N ARG A 121 -27.37 48.88 -27.56
CA ARG A 121 -27.39 49.20 -28.99
C ARG A 121 -28.74 49.80 -29.40
N HIS A 122 -29.83 49.23 -28.92
CA HIS A 122 -31.18 49.76 -29.17
C HIS A 122 -31.36 51.17 -28.59
N LEU A 123 -30.87 51.41 -27.38
CA LEU A 123 -30.90 52.75 -26.77
C LEU A 123 -30.02 53.74 -27.53
N TRP A 124 -28.80 53.36 -27.90
CA TRP A 124 -27.85 54.18 -28.65
C TRP A 124 -28.45 54.68 -29.96
N ASN A 125 -29.04 53.79 -30.75
CA ASN A 125 -29.69 54.12 -32.02
C ASN A 125 -30.84 55.13 -31.87
N LYS A 126 -31.46 55.20 -30.69
CA LYS A 126 -32.55 56.16 -30.42
C LYS A 126 -32.04 57.50 -29.93
N THR A 127 -30.98 57.51 -29.11
CA THR A 127 -30.53 58.72 -28.40
C THR A 127 -29.41 59.45 -29.12
N TYR A 128 -28.60 58.76 -29.91
CA TYR A 128 -27.48 59.34 -30.63
C TYR A 128 -27.78 59.48 -32.12
N GLN A 129 -27.67 60.70 -32.63
CA GLN A 129 -27.96 61.06 -34.04
C GLN A 129 -26.68 61.38 -34.84
N GLY A 130 -25.50 61.23 -34.23
CA GLY A 130 -24.21 61.44 -34.89
C GLY A 130 -23.85 60.27 -35.82
N THR A 131 -23.12 60.56 -36.90
CA THR A 131 -22.64 59.56 -37.87
C THR A 131 -21.20 59.10 -37.59
N ASP A 132 -20.62 59.55 -36.48
CA ASP A 132 -19.22 59.34 -36.12
C ASP A 132 -18.98 58.04 -35.34
N ILE A 133 -20.01 57.44 -34.74
CA ILE A 133 -19.97 56.18 -33.97
C ILE A 133 -21.19 55.32 -34.30
N ASP A 134 -20.96 54.07 -34.71
CA ASP A 134 -22.02 53.12 -35.10
C ASP A 134 -22.76 52.51 -33.90
N GLY A 135 -22.09 52.42 -32.75
CA GLY A 135 -22.66 51.85 -31.54
C GLY A 135 -21.64 51.69 -30.41
N ILE A 136 -22.15 51.44 -29.21
CA ILE A 136 -21.34 51.11 -28.04
C ILE A 136 -21.69 49.73 -27.52
N LYS A 137 -20.71 49.04 -26.92
CA LYS A 137 -20.90 47.76 -26.24
C LYS A 137 -19.98 47.65 -25.03
N ILE A 138 -20.38 46.84 -24.06
CA ILE A 138 -19.54 46.43 -22.94
C ILE A 138 -18.83 45.13 -23.32
N VAL A 139 -17.52 45.11 -23.15
CA VAL A 139 -16.68 43.91 -23.27
C VAL A 139 -16.31 43.46 -21.87
N SER A 140 -16.55 42.19 -21.59
CA SER A 140 -16.12 41.52 -20.35
C SER A 140 -14.89 40.68 -20.64
N ASP A 141 -13.73 41.12 -20.14
CA ASP A 141 -12.49 40.36 -20.21
C ASP A 141 -12.36 39.52 -18.92
N PRO A 142 -12.25 38.19 -19.02
CA PRO A 142 -11.98 37.36 -17.85
C PRO A 142 -10.55 37.66 -17.37
N ASP A 143 -10.37 38.07 -16.11
CA ASP A 143 -9.03 38.21 -15.54
C ASP A 143 -8.35 36.84 -15.61
N GLY A 144 -7.31 36.72 -16.44
CA GLY A 144 -6.54 35.48 -16.65
C GLY A 144 -5.72 35.01 -15.43
N GLY A 145 -6.07 35.46 -14.22
CA GLY A 145 -5.33 35.23 -12.99
C GLY A 145 -6.01 34.23 -12.06
N GLY A 146 -5.73 32.94 -12.22
CA GLY A 146 -5.76 32.00 -11.09
C GLY A 146 -6.39 30.65 -11.36
N THR A 147 -5.54 29.65 -11.61
CA THR A 147 -5.83 28.21 -11.51
C THR A 147 -6.12 27.79 -10.06
N GLY A 148 -7.24 28.26 -9.49
CA GLY A 148 -7.68 27.82 -8.17
C GLY A 148 -8.75 28.72 -7.56
N THR A 149 -9.96 28.19 -7.46
CA THR A 149 -11.03 28.49 -6.48
C THR A 149 -11.38 29.96 -6.19
N LYS A 150 -10.88 30.90 -6.99
CA LYS A 150 -11.25 32.31 -6.92
C LYS A 150 -12.19 32.58 -8.08
N LYS A 151 -13.41 32.96 -7.71
CA LYS A 151 -14.44 33.54 -8.58
C LYS A 151 -13.77 34.29 -9.74
N ALA A 152 -14.11 33.91 -10.97
CA ALA A 152 -13.68 34.63 -12.16
C ALA A 152 -13.99 36.12 -11.95
N SER A 153 -12.94 36.90 -11.71
CA SER A 153 -13.03 38.35 -11.68
C SER A 153 -13.19 38.78 -13.13
N TYR A 154 -14.24 39.56 -13.39
CA TYR A 154 -14.49 40.08 -14.74
C TYR A 154 -14.14 41.55 -14.73
N ASN A 155 -13.25 41.93 -15.66
CA ASN A 155 -13.00 43.33 -15.95
C ASN A 155 -13.96 43.77 -17.06
N TYR A 156 -14.65 44.88 -16.85
CA TYR A 156 -15.62 45.41 -17.81
C TYR A 156 -15.10 46.73 -18.37
N ARG A 157 -15.10 46.84 -19.70
CA ARG A 157 -14.76 48.08 -20.40
C ARG A 157 -15.78 48.38 -21.47
N VAL A 158 -15.97 49.67 -21.74
CA VAL A 158 -16.86 50.14 -22.80
C VAL A 158 -16.05 50.36 -24.06
N VAL A 159 -16.52 49.81 -25.17
CA VAL A 159 -15.92 50.02 -26.49
C VAL A 159 -16.97 50.59 -27.43
N MET A 160 -16.51 51.40 -28.38
CA MET A 160 -17.31 51.85 -29.51
C MET A 160 -16.98 51.05 -30.76
N MET A 161 -17.95 50.95 -31.65
CA MET A 161 -17.81 50.41 -32.98
C MET A 161 -17.83 51.57 -33.98
N LYS A 162 -16.87 51.58 -34.89
CA LYS A 162 -16.86 52.49 -36.05
C LYS A 162 -16.30 51.75 -37.25
N ASP A 163 -17.04 51.72 -38.36
CA ASP A 163 -16.64 51.05 -39.60
C ASP A 163 -16.25 49.58 -39.38
N GLN A 164 -17.00 48.87 -38.52
CA GLN A 164 -16.71 47.49 -38.07
C GLN A 164 -15.42 47.31 -37.27
N VAL A 165 -14.77 48.40 -36.85
CA VAL A 165 -13.58 48.37 -35.98
C VAL A 165 -13.99 48.66 -34.53
N GLU A 166 -13.57 47.80 -33.61
CA GLU A 166 -13.75 48.03 -32.17
C GLU A 166 -12.66 48.98 -31.68
N MET A 167 -13.07 50.08 -31.05
CA MET A 167 -12.18 51.04 -30.42
C MET A 167 -12.57 51.23 -28.97
N ASP A 168 -11.58 51.24 -28.09
CA ASP A 168 -11.83 51.49 -26.68
C ASP A 168 -12.41 52.90 -26.51
N MET A 169 -13.50 53.02 -25.75
CA MET A 169 -14.05 54.33 -25.42
C MET A 169 -13.11 54.96 -24.40
N ARG A 170 -12.17 55.76 -24.91
CA ARG A 170 -11.14 56.38 -24.11
C ARG A 170 -11.78 57.30 -23.06
N GLY A 171 -11.66 56.95 -21.78
CA GLY A 171 -12.10 57.77 -20.66
C GLY A 171 -11.17 57.58 -19.48
N ARG A 172 -10.63 58.68 -18.96
CA ARG A 172 -9.98 58.73 -17.65
C ARG A 172 -10.92 58.27 -16.55
#